data_AF-A0A947RD61-F1
#
_entry.id   AF-A0A947RD61-F1
#
_cell.length_a   1.000
_cell.length_b   1.000
_cell.length_c   1.000
_cell.angle_alpha   90.00
_cell.angle_beta   90.00
_cell.angle_gamma   90.00
#
_symmetry.space_group_name_H-M   'P 1'
#
loop_
_entity.id
_entity.type
_entity.pdbx_description
1 polymer ?
#
loop_
_entity_poly.entity_id
_entity_poly.type
_entity_poly.pdbx_seq_one_letter_code
_entity_poly.pdbx_strand_id
1 'polypeptide(L)'
;MDRKKYKQLRVVVTLFVGAIVALAVIGNSYPLSIAGVLTGIVFMALVRVKAKIRTDEREATIQEKAARMTYAIFAPVIGIAAFLLLLPSKSGISVFSKGEWLYVESLGMVFAYLTLFLIAIYAISYHFLNRKYGGGGDEE
;
A
#
# COMPACT_ATOMS: atom_id res chain seq x y z
N MET A 1 -19.54 -7.94 3.97
CA MET A 1 -18.97 -6.95 4.93
C MET A 1 -20.11 -6.37 5.77
N ASP A 2 -19.91 -6.14 7.07
CA ASP A 2 -20.93 -5.49 7.92
C ASP A 2 -21.17 -4.03 7.48
N ARG A 3 -22.42 -3.58 7.52
CA ARG A 3 -22.88 -2.23 7.12
C ARG A 3 -22.12 -1.13 7.89
N LYS A 4 -21.74 -1.40 9.14
CA LYS A 4 -20.94 -0.46 9.97
C LYS A 4 -19.52 -0.28 9.42
N LYS A 5 -18.85 -1.37 9.05
CA LYS A 5 -17.50 -1.35 8.46
C LYS A 5 -17.49 -0.69 7.07
N TYR A 6 -18.53 -0.93 6.27
CA TYR A 6 -18.69 -0.24 4.98
C TYR A 6 -18.78 1.29 5.14
N LYS A 7 -19.59 1.77 6.10
CA LYS A 7 -19.69 3.21 6.39
C LYS A 7 -18.35 3.80 6.83
N GLN A 8 -17.65 3.13 7.75
CA GLN A 8 -16.33 3.58 8.21
C GLN A 8 -15.34 3.67 7.05
N LEU A 9 -15.26 2.65 6.21
CA LEU A 9 -14.34 2.63 5.08
C LEU A 9 -14.67 3.75 4.07
N ARG A 10 -15.95 3.98 3.78
CA ARG A 10 -16.39 5.09 2.91
C ARG A 10 -15.97 6.45 3.44
N VAL A 11 -16.09 6.69 4.75
CA VAL A 11 -15.66 7.96 5.37
C VAL A 11 -14.15 8.14 5.21
N VAL A 12 -13.36 7.10 5.53
CA VAL A 12 -11.89 7.15 5.39
C VAL A 12 -11.48 7.47 3.96
N VAL A 13 -12.08 6.80 2.97
CA VAL A 13 -11.78 7.03 1.54
C VAL A 13 -12.15 8.45 1.11
N THR A 14 -13.30 8.96 1.53
CA THR A 14 -13.74 10.31 1.17
C THR A 14 -12.81 11.37 1.75
N LEU A 15 -12.37 11.17 3.00
CA LEU A 15 -11.43 12.07 3.68
C LEU A 15 -10.05 12.05 3.00
N PHE A 16 -9.58 10.86 2.62
CA PHE A 16 -8.31 10.69 1.90
C PHE A 16 -8.32 11.35 0.52
N VAL A 17 -9.37 11.12 -0.28
CA VAL A 17 -9.52 11.76 -1.60
C VAL A 17 -9.62 13.28 -1.45
N GLY A 18 -10.37 13.76 -0.44
CA GLY A 18 -10.47 15.19 -0.14
C GLY A 18 -9.11 15.82 0.18
N ALA A 19 -8.28 15.14 0.97
CA ALA A 19 -6.93 15.60 1.30
C ALA A 19 -6.01 15.66 0.05
N ILE A 20 -6.06 14.64 -0.82
CA ILE A 20 -5.29 14.64 -2.08
C ILE A 20 -5.71 15.78 -2.98
N VAL A 21 -7.02 16.00 -3.15
CA VAL A 21 -7.53 17.09 -3.98
C VAL A 21 -7.14 18.46 -3.40
N ALA A 22 -7.23 18.64 -2.08
CA ALA A 22 -6.79 19.87 -1.43
C ALA A 22 -5.29 20.15 -1.66
N LEU A 23 -4.44 19.14 -1.50
CA LEU A 23 -3.00 19.26 -1.77
C LEU A 23 -2.72 19.53 -3.26
N ALA A 24 -3.46 18.90 -4.17
CA ALA A 24 -3.34 19.12 -5.61
C ALA A 24 -3.68 20.56 -6.00
N VAL A 25 -4.70 21.15 -5.37
CA VAL A 25 -5.10 22.55 -5.60
C VAL A 25 -4.05 23.51 -5.06
N ILE A 26 -3.53 23.29 -3.84
CA ILE A 26 -2.46 24.12 -3.26
C ILE A 26 -1.19 24.05 -4.13
N GLY A 27 -0.87 22.86 -4.65
CA GLY A 27 0.27 22.64 -5.55
C GLY A 27 0.02 23.04 -7.01
N ASN A 28 -1.13 23.62 -7.33
CA ASN A 28 -1.55 24.01 -8.69
C ASN A 28 -1.40 22.89 -9.75
N SER A 29 -1.55 21.64 -9.32
CA SER A 29 -1.37 20.44 -10.14
C SER A 29 -2.72 19.80 -10.45
N TYR A 30 -3.35 20.27 -11.52
CA TYR A 30 -4.61 19.71 -12.03
C TYR A 30 -4.55 18.20 -12.34
N PRO A 31 -3.47 17.63 -12.92
CA PRO A 31 -3.40 16.19 -13.19
C PRO A 31 -3.52 15.34 -11.92
N LEU A 32 -2.92 15.81 -10.82
CA LEU A 32 -2.93 15.11 -9.54
C LEU A 32 -4.35 15.04 -8.96
N SER A 33 -5.14 16.10 -9.12
CA SER A 33 -6.54 16.14 -8.68
C SER A 33 -7.41 15.13 -9.46
N ILE A 34 -7.25 15.06 -10.77
CA ILE A 34 -7.99 14.13 -11.64
C ILE A 34 -7.63 12.68 -11.29
N ALA A 35 -6.33 12.40 -11.18
CA ALA A 35 -5.85 11.07 -10.79
C ALA A 35 -6.38 10.64 -9.42
N GLY A 36 -6.39 11.55 -8.44
CA GLY A 36 -6.92 11.30 -7.10
C GLY A 36 -8.43 10.99 -7.08
N VAL A 37 -9.23 11.73 -7.85
CA VAL A 37 -10.67 11.47 -7.96
C VAL A 37 -10.94 10.12 -8.64
N LEU A 38 -10.25 9.82 -9.74
CA LEU A 38 -10.41 8.56 -10.46
C LEU A 38 -10.04 7.36 -9.58
N THR A 39 -8.91 7.44 -8.87
CA THR A 39 -8.52 6.38 -7.91
C THR A 39 -9.55 6.23 -6.79
N GLY A 40 -10.10 7.34 -6.26
CA GLY A 40 -11.18 7.31 -5.28
C GLY A 40 -12.44 6.57 -5.78
N ILE A 41 -12.85 6.84 -7.02
CA ILE A 41 -14.01 6.17 -7.65
C ILE A 41 -13.76 4.68 -7.80
N VAL A 42 -12.60 4.29 -8.34
CA VAL A 42 -12.22 2.88 -8.52
C VAL A 42 -12.19 2.15 -7.17
N PHE A 43 -11.58 2.76 -6.15
CA PHE A 43 -11.51 2.17 -4.83
C PHE A 43 -12.91 1.97 -4.22
N MET A 44 -13.80 2.96 -4.33
CA MET A 44 -15.18 2.85 -3.87
C MET A 44 -15.97 1.76 -4.61
N ALA A 45 -15.73 1.57 -5.91
CA ALA A 45 -16.34 0.51 -6.69
C ALA A 45 -15.90 -0.87 -6.18
N LEU A 46 -14.60 -1.08 -5.97
CA LEU A 46 -14.05 -2.34 -5.44
C LEU A 46 -14.60 -2.67 -4.05
N VAL A 47 -14.67 -1.69 -3.16
CA VAL A 47 -15.24 -1.86 -1.81
C VAL A 47 -16.70 -2.30 -1.88
N ARG A 48 -17.49 -1.71 -2.78
CA ARG A 48 -18.91 -2.07 -2.96
C ARG A 48 -19.05 -3.52 -3.45
N VAL A 49 -18.19 -3.96 -4.37
CA VAL A 49 -18.19 -5.35 -4.88
C VAL A 49 -17.87 -6.33 -3.74
N LYS A 50 -16.82 -6.09 -2.95
CA LYS A 50 -16.48 -6.94 -1.79
C LYS A 50 -17.54 -6.93 -0.69
N ALA A 51 -18.32 -5.85 -0.55
CA ALA A 51 -19.35 -5.77 0.49
C ALA A 51 -20.52 -6.74 0.24
N LYS A 52 -20.86 -7.01 -1.03
CA LYS A 52 -22.00 -7.83 -1.45
C LYS A 52 -21.73 -9.35 -1.35
N ILE A 53 -20.47 -9.76 -1.37
CA ILE A 53 -20.09 -11.18 -1.40
C ILE A 53 -20.12 -11.74 0.04
N ARG A 54 -20.89 -12.82 0.23
CA ARG A 54 -20.83 -13.66 1.43
C ARG A 54 -19.76 -14.71 1.15
N THR A 55 -18.55 -14.45 1.62
CA THR A 55 -17.37 -15.29 1.34
C THR A 55 -17.47 -16.60 2.11
N ASP A 56 -17.20 -17.72 1.43
CA ASP A 56 -17.04 -19.03 2.06
C ASP A 56 -15.73 -19.04 2.89
N GLU A 57 -15.70 -19.78 4.00
CA GLU A 57 -14.54 -19.89 4.89
C GLU A 57 -13.33 -20.48 4.15
N ARG A 58 -13.57 -21.38 3.19
CA ARG A 58 -12.50 -21.94 2.33
C ARG A 58 -11.86 -20.88 1.44
N GLU A 59 -12.68 -20.03 0.83
CA GLU A 59 -12.18 -18.92 -0.01
C GLU A 59 -11.43 -17.89 0.81
N ALA A 60 -11.90 -17.58 2.04
CA ALA A 60 -11.21 -16.66 2.93
C ALA A 60 -9.80 -17.15 3.29
N THR A 61 -9.66 -18.45 3.59
CA THR A 61 -8.37 -19.07 3.91
C THR A 61 -7.40 -19.03 2.72
N ILE A 62 -7.91 -19.29 1.51
CA ILE A 62 -7.11 -19.20 0.27
C ILE A 62 -6.66 -17.75 0.03
N GLN A 63 -7.55 -16.77 0.20
CA GLN A 63 -7.22 -15.35 0.06
C GLN A 63 -6.15 -14.90 1.06
N GLU A 64 -6.21 -15.37 2.30
CA GLU A 64 -5.21 -15.04 3.31
C GLU A 64 -3.83 -15.62 2.95
N LYS A 65 -3.78 -16.89 2.54
CA LYS A 65 -2.52 -17.51 2.06
C LYS A 65 -1.95 -16.76 0.86
N ALA A 66 -2.79 -16.38 -0.10
CA ALA A 66 -2.38 -15.62 -1.28
C ALA A 66 -1.85 -14.22 -0.90
N ALA A 67 -2.50 -13.53 0.03
CA ALA A 67 -2.05 -12.23 0.53
C ALA A 67 -0.69 -12.34 1.25
N ARG A 68 -0.53 -13.34 2.12
CA ARG A 68 0.76 -13.60 2.82
C ARG A 68 1.89 -13.87 1.82
N MET A 69 1.63 -14.70 0.81
CA MET A 69 2.59 -14.98 -0.27
C MET A 69 2.94 -13.72 -1.06
N THR A 70 1.94 -12.86 -1.34
CA THR A 70 2.16 -11.59 -2.06
C THR A 70 3.08 -10.68 -1.27
N TYR A 71 2.86 -10.48 0.04
CA TYR A 71 3.77 -9.68 0.87
C TYR A 71 5.17 -10.29 0.94
N ALA A 72 5.27 -11.61 1.07
CA ALA A 72 6.55 -12.33 1.13
C ALA A 72 7.38 -12.19 -0.16
N ILE A 73 6.75 -12.01 -1.32
CA ILE A 73 7.44 -11.82 -2.60
C ILE A 73 7.67 -10.33 -2.88
N PHE A 74 6.62 -9.52 -2.84
CA PHE A 74 6.69 -8.13 -3.31
C PHE A 74 7.50 -7.23 -2.38
N ALA A 75 7.40 -7.38 -1.06
CA ALA A 75 8.15 -6.54 -0.13
C ALA A 75 9.68 -6.67 -0.32
N PRO A 76 10.29 -7.87 -0.34
CA PRO A 76 11.72 -7.99 -0.59
C PRO A 76 12.10 -7.64 -2.03
N VAL A 77 11.30 -7.98 -3.04
CA VAL A 77 11.64 -7.64 -4.44
C VAL A 77 11.69 -6.13 -4.64
N ILE A 78 10.66 -5.40 -4.18
CA ILE A 78 10.62 -3.93 -4.28
C ILE A 78 11.70 -3.31 -3.37
N GLY A 79 11.95 -3.87 -2.19
CA GLY A 79 12.98 -3.40 -1.28
C GLY A 79 14.40 -3.55 -1.84
N ILE A 80 14.71 -4.70 -2.44
CA ILE A 80 15.99 -4.96 -3.11
C ILE A 80 16.12 -4.04 -4.33
N ALA A 81 15.06 -3.90 -5.12
CA ALA A 81 15.06 -2.98 -6.26
C ALA A 81 15.32 -1.53 -5.80
N ALA A 82 14.66 -1.07 -4.74
CA ALA A 82 14.89 0.25 -4.16
C ALA A 82 16.34 0.43 -3.72
N PHE A 83 16.89 -0.57 -3.02
CA PHE A 83 18.27 -0.56 -2.55
C PHE A 83 19.26 -0.45 -3.73
N LEU A 84 19.09 -1.27 -4.77
CA LEU A 84 19.94 -1.26 -5.96
C LEU A 84 19.86 0.05 -6.73
N LEU A 85 18.69 0.68 -6.80
CA LEU A 85 18.51 1.97 -7.49
C LEU A 85 19.12 3.14 -6.71
N LEU A 86 19.20 3.05 -5.38
CA LEU A 86 19.76 4.09 -4.51
C LEU A 86 21.26 3.97 -4.28
N LEU A 87 21.82 2.76 -4.41
CA LEU A 87 23.24 2.44 -4.19
C LEU A 87 24.19 3.35 -5.01
N PRO A 88 23.99 3.57 -6.32
CA PRO A 88 24.91 4.35 -7.14
C PRO A 88 24.98 5.83 -6.74
N SER A 89 23.87 6.42 -6.31
CA SER A 89 23.80 7.83 -5.91
C SER A 89 24.51 8.09 -4.57
N LYS A 90 24.46 7.14 -3.62
CA LYS A 90 25.03 7.30 -2.27
C LYS A 90 26.45 6.73 -2.11
N SER A 91 26.94 5.94 -3.07
CA SER A 91 28.22 5.21 -2.95
C SER A 91 29.49 6.07 -3.12
N GLY A 92 29.39 7.37 -3.41
CA GLY A 92 30.56 8.25 -3.56
C GLY A 92 31.47 7.91 -4.76
N ILE A 93 31.03 7.03 -5.66
CA ILE A 93 31.77 6.64 -6.86
C ILE A 93 31.60 7.77 -7.89
N SER A 94 32.72 8.35 -8.32
CA SER A 94 32.79 9.53 -9.21
C SER A 94 32.07 9.35 -10.55
N VAL A 95 31.88 8.10 -11.00
CA VAL A 95 31.16 7.74 -12.23
C VAL A 95 29.66 8.05 -12.15
N PHE A 96 29.07 8.04 -10.95
CA PHE A 96 27.62 8.23 -10.73
C PHE A 96 27.24 9.63 -10.20
N SER A 97 28.24 10.47 -9.89
CA SER A 97 28.03 11.79 -9.26
C SER A 97 27.69 12.94 -10.23
N LYS A 98 27.53 12.68 -11.54
CA LYS A 98 27.31 13.73 -12.55
C LYS A 98 25.85 14.21 -12.70
N GLY A 99 24.95 13.87 -11.78
CA GLY A 99 23.58 14.39 -11.77
C GLY A 99 22.63 13.77 -12.81
N GLU A 100 23.11 12.92 -13.71
CA GLU A 100 22.29 12.25 -14.75
C GLU A 100 21.34 11.17 -14.18
N TRP A 101 21.51 10.78 -12.91
CA TRP A 101 20.77 9.67 -12.27
C TRP A 101 19.63 10.13 -11.35
N LEU A 102 19.28 11.41 -11.36
CA LEU A 102 18.28 11.99 -10.46
C LEU A 102 16.89 11.32 -10.59
N TYR A 103 16.53 10.88 -11.80
CA TYR A 103 15.30 10.12 -12.03
C TYR A 103 15.35 8.72 -11.41
N VAL A 104 16.50 8.05 -11.50
CA VAL A 104 16.73 6.70 -10.94
C VAL A 104 16.72 6.75 -9.41
N GLU A 105 17.34 7.78 -8.82
CA GLU A 105 17.26 8.02 -7.38
C GLU A 105 15.83 8.28 -6.93
N SER A 106 15.09 9.15 -7.64
CA SER A 106 13.69 9.44 -7.34
C SER A 106 12.83 8.18 -7.38
N LEU A 107 13.04 7.31 -8.37
CA LEU A 107 12.34 6.03 -8.49
C LEU A 107 12.71 5.07 -7.35
N GLY A 108 13.99 4.99 -7.00
CA GLY A 108 14.48 4.22 -5.85
C GLY A 108 13.85 4.68 -4.53
N MET A 109 13.71 6.01 -4.33
CA MET A 109 13.05 6.58 -3.16
C MET A 109 11.57 6.20 -3.10
N VAL A 110 10.85 6.27 -4.23
CA VAL A 110 9.45 5.83 -4.30
C VAL A 110 9.31 4.35 -3.93
N PHE A 111 10.18 3.48 -4.45
CA PHE A 111 10.16 2.06 -4.12
C PHE A 111 10.51 1.78 -2.65
N ALA A 112 11.43 2.55 -2.06
CA ALA A 112 11.74 2.46 -0.64
C ALA A 112 10.52 2.79 0.24
N TYR A 113 9.83 3.91 -0.04
CA TYR A 113 8.60 4.26 0.66
C TYR A 113 7.49 3.25 0.44
N LEU A 114 7.35 2.72 -0.79
CA LEU A 114 6.37 1.68 -1.09
C LEU A 114 6.65 0.38 -0.32
N THR A 115 7.92 0.01 -0.15
CA THR A 115 8.35 -1.16 0.63
C THR A 115 8.00 -0.99 2.10
N LEU A 116 8.33 0.17 2.69
CA LEU A 116 7.97 0.49 4.08
C LEU A 116 6.45 0.49 4.27
N PHE A 117 5.71 1.01 3.29
CA PHE A 117 4.25 1.00 3.31
C PHE A 117 3.67 -0.42 3.27
N LEU A 118 4.21 -1.30 2.41
CA LEU A 118 3.82 -2.72 2.36
C LEU A 118 4.10 -3.44 3.69
N ILE A 119 5.27 -3.21 4.29
CA ILE A 119 5.63 -3.77 5.59
C ILE A 119 4.70 -3.24 6.69
N ALA A 120 4.39 -1.95 6.68
CA ALA A 120 3.46 -1.34 7.64
C ALA A 120 2.05 -1.92 7.52
N ILE A 121 1.52 -2.07 6.30
CA ILE A 121 0.22 -2.71 6.10
C ILE A 121 0.25 -4.17 6.55
N TYR A 122 1.33 -4.90 6.24
CA TYR A 122 1.48 -6.28 6.69
C TYR A 122 1.50 -6.37 8.22
N ALA A 123 2.26 -5.51 8.90
CA ALA A 123 2.35 -5.46 10.36
C ALA A 123 1.00 -5.11 11.00
N ILE A 124 0.28 -4.10 10.47
CA ILE A 124 -1.07 -3.75 10.92
C ILE A 124 -2.02 -4.93 10.71
N SER A 125 -2.00 -5.53 9.52
CA SER A 125 -2.86 -6.66 9.18
C SER A 125 -2.60 -7.85 10.09
N TYR A 126 -1.33 -8.18 10.34
CA TYR A 126 -0.92 -9.25 11.25
C TYR A 126 -1.36 -8.95 12.68
N HIS A 127 -1.13 -7.75 13.19
CA HIS A 127 -1.57 -7.37 14.53
C HIS A 127 -3.10 -7.45 14.68
N PHE A 128 -3.88 -7.01 13.70
CA PHE A 128 -5.35 -7.06 13.76
C PHE A 128 -5.94 -8.46 13.51
N LEU A 129 -5.37 -9.26 12.59
CA LEU A 129 -5.84 -10.63 12.33
C LEU A 129 -5.42 -11.59 13.44
N ASN A 130 -4.16 -11.52 13.87
CA ASN A 130 -3.64 -12.40 14.91
C ASN A 130 -4.34 -12.13 16.25
N ARG A 131 -4.76 -10.89 16.54
CA ARG A 131 -5.60 -10.60 17.72
C ARG A 131 -7.05 -11.08 17.59
N LYS A 132 -7.54 -11.34 16.38
CA LYS A 132 -8.95 -11.73 16.11
C LYS A 132 -9.14 -13.24 15.98
N TYR A 133 -8.09 -13.97 15.60
CA TYR A 133 -8.10 -15.43 15.39
C TYR A 133 -6.99 -16.17 16.16
N GLY A 134 -6.01 -15.46 16.71
CA GLY A 134 -4.99 -16.02 17.58
C GLY A 134 -5.56 -16.22 18.98
N GLY A 135 -6.26 -17.33 19.18
CA GLY A 135 -6.24 -18.00 20.46
C GLY A 135 -4.81 -18.46 20.69
N GLY A 136 -4.01 -17.61 21.35
CA GLY A 136 -2.85 -18.07 22.09
C GLY A 136 -3.36 -18.83 23.30
N GLY A 137 -3.72 -20.10 23.09
CA GLY A 137 -3.46 -21.08 24.12
C GLY A 137 -1.95 -21.14 24.25
N ASP A 138 -1.45 -20.70 25.41
CA ASP A 138 -0.26 -21.29 25.98
C ASP A 138 -0.52 -22.80 26.08
N GLU A 139 -0.11 -23.56 25.08
CA GLU A 139 0.08 -24.99 25.20
C GLU A 139 1.48 -25.32 24.66
N GLU A 140 2.40 -25.29 25.63
CA GLU A 140 3.74 -25.89 25.75
C GLU A 140 4.92 -25.31 24.94
#